data_AF-A0A2P6QEW8-F1
#
_entry.id   AF-A0A2P6QEW8-F1
#
_cell.length_a   1.000
_cell.length_b   1.000
_cell.length_c   1.000
_cell.angle_alpha   90.00
_cell.angle_beta   90.00
_cell.angle_gamma   90.00
#
_symmetry.space_group_name_H-M   'P 1'
#
loop_
_entity.id
_entity.type
_entity.pdbx_description
1 polymer ?
#
loop_
_entity_poly.entity_id
_entity_poly.type
_entity_poly.pdbx_seq_one_letter_code
_entity_poly.pdbx_strand_id
1 'polypeptide(L)' 'MYACLKDLLDCLVLKELKSHFEIPGGPQVESLNYLTAGMNRRGAALLFYQTCVLATRDFVKVKQNAPYEDILMTRGPKM' A
#
# COMPACT_ATOMS: atom_id res chain seq x y z
N MET A 1 15.65 2.93 18.27
CA MET A 1 15.94 1.81 17.36
C MET A 1 14.69 1.30 16.64
N TYR A 2 13.57 1.04 17.33
CA TYR A 2 12.32 0.57 16.70
C TYR A 2 11.64 1.55 15.73
N ALA A 3 11.81 2.87 15.90
CA ALA A 3 11.26 3.87 14.97
C ALA A 3 11.90 3.78 13.58
N CYS A 4 13.23 3.78 13.53
CA CYS A 4 14.00 3.66 12.28
C CYS A 4 13.67 2.37 11.49
N LEU A 5 13.45 1.24 12.18
CA LEU A 5 13.07 -0.02 11.52
C LEU A 5 11.66 0.04 10.89
N LYS A 6 10.71 0.72 11.55
CA LYS A 6 9.37 0.95 10.97
C LYS A 6 9.44 1.89 9.77
N ASP A 7 10.20 2.97 9.88
CA ASP A 7 10.40 3.90 8.77
C ASP A 7 11.07 3.22 7.56
N LEU A 8 12.01 2.28 7.80
CA LEU A 8 12.64 1.50 6.75
C LEU A 8 11.65 0.57 6.02
N LEU A 9 10.76 -0.09 6.78
CA LEU A 9 9.75 -0.98 6.19
C LEU A 9 8.72 -0.19 5.37
N ASP A 10 8.34 1.00 5.84
CA ASP A 10 7.45 1.89 5.09
C ASP A 10 8.13 2.38 3.80
N CYS A 11 9.44 2.64 3.83
CA CYS A 11 10.22 2.98 2.64
C CYS A 11 10.30 1.82 1.63
N LEU A 12 10.37 0.57 2.09
CA LEU A 12 10.39 -0.60 1.20
C LEU A 12 9.05 -0.78 0.49
N VAL A 13 7.93 -0.72 1.24
CA VAL A 13 6.59 -0.79 0.64
C VAL A 13 6.34 0.37 -0.31
N LEU A 14 6.77 1.58 0.06
CA LEU A 14 6.67 2.74 -0.83
C LEU A 14 7.47 2.57 -2.12
N LYS A 15 8.69 2.02 -2.05
CA LYS A 15 9.52 1.76 -3.24
C LYS A 15 8.88 0.76 -4.18
N GLU A 16 8.34 -0.33 -3.64
CA GLU A 16 7.62 -1.34 -4.44
C GLU A 16 6.39 -0.73 -5.10
N LEU A 17 5.57 0.02 -4.35
CA LEU A 17 4.41 0.71 -4.91
C LEU A 17 4.81 1.72 -5.98
N LYS A 18 5.84 2.54 -5.75
CA LYS A 18 6.35 3.51 -6.74
C LYS A 18 6.78 2.79 -8.02
N SER A 19 7.57 1.72 -7.91
CA SER A 19 8.00 0.89 -9.04
C SER A 19 6.79 0.36 -9.82
N HIS A 20 5.78 -0.16 -9.12
CA HIS A 20 4.57 -0.71 -9.74
C HIS A 20 3.78 0.35 -10.52
N PHE A 21 3.65 1.56 -9.96
CA PHE A 21 2.91 2.63 -10.61
C PHE A 21 3.71 3.37 -11.70
N GLU A 22 5.05 3.37 -11.66
CA GLU A 22 5.93 4.08 -12.62
C GLU A 22 6.09 3.33 -13.94
N ILE A 23 5.65 2.07 -14.02
CA ILE A 23 5.61 1.33 -15.27
C ILE A 23 4.72 2.07 -16.28
N PRO A 24 5.24 2.49 -17.45
CA PRO A 24 4.43 3.15 -18.48
C PRO A 24 3.33 2.20 -18.96
N GLY A 25 2.07 2.58 -18.76
CA GLY A 25 0.91 1.73 -19.05
C GLY A 25 0.55 0.73 -17.95
N GLY A 26 1.19 0.81 -16.77
CA GLY A 26 0.87 0.00 -15.60
C GLY A 26 -0.48 0.33 -14.97
N PRO A 27 -0.96 -0.49 -14.02
CA PRO A 27 -2.24 -0.29 -13.38
C PRO A 27 -2.26 1.02 -12.59
N GLN A 28 -3.25 1.89 -12.85
CA GLN A 28 -3.44 3.12 -12.06
C GLN A 28 -4.14 2.85 -10.73
N VAL A 29 -4.76 1.68 -10.60
CA VAL A 29 -5.51 1.22 -9.44
C VAL A 29 -5.00 -0.17 -9.10
N GLU A 30 -4.57 -0.32 -7.86
CA GLU A 30 -4.17 -1.60 -7.27
C GLU A 30 -5.21 -2.04 -6.24
N SER A 31 -5.26 -3.34 -5.97
CA SER A 31 -6.15 -3.91 -4.98
C SER A 31 -5.34 -4.54 -3.86
N LEU A 32 -5.67 -4.18 -2.62
CA LEU A 32 -5.00 -4.74 -1.45
C LEU A 32 -5.25 -6.26 -1.32
N ASN A 33 -6.42 -6.73 -1.73
CA ASN A 33 -6.72 -8.16 -1.71
C ASN A 33 -5.84 -8.93 -2.68
N TYR A 34 -5.58 -8.38 -3.87
CA TYR A 34 -4.64 -8.99 -4.82
C TYR A 34 -3.19 -8.94 -4.30
N LEU A 35 -2.76 -7.82 -3.70
CA LEU A 35 -1.41 -7.70 -3.12
C LEU A 35 -1.16 -8.64 -1.93
N THR A 36 -2.22 -8.98 -1.19
CA THR A 36 -2.14 -9.89 -0.04
C THR A 36 -2.45 -11.34 -0.41
N ALA A 37 -2.77 -11.63 -1.67
CA ALA A 37 -3.04 -12.98 -2.13
C ALA A 37 -1.82 -13.89 -1.89
N GLY A 38 -2.04 -15.01 -1.19
CA GLY A 38 -0.97 -15.95 -0.84
C GLY A 38 -0.09 -15.52 0.34
N MET A 39 -0.28 -14.32 0.91
CA MET A 39 0.41 -13.94 2.15
C MET A 39 -0.20 -14.66 3.36
N ASN A 40 0.64 -14.90 4.38
CA ASN A 40 0.11 -15.29 5.69
C ASN A 40 -0.62 -14.12 6.37
N ARG A 41 -1.48 -14.44 7.35
CA ARG A 41 -2.30 -13.45 8.07
C ARG A 41 -1.48 -12.28 8.65
N ARG A 42 -0.27 -12.56 9.15
CA ARG A 42 0.61 -11.53 9.72
C ARG A 42 1.13 -10.57 8.65
N GLY A 43 1.54 -11.11 7.50
CA GLY A 43 1.99 -10.32 6.35
C GLY A 43 0.89 -9.42 5.81
N ALA A 44 -0.31 -9.97 5.62
CA ALA A 44 -1.47 -9.21 5.15
C ALA A 44 -1.84 -8.08 6.13
N ALA A 45 -1.87 -8.35 7.44
CA ALA A 45 -2.16 -7.33 8.45
C ALA A 45 -1.08 -6.23 8.51
N LEU A 46 0.18 -6.59 8.31
CA LEU A 46 1.28 -5.63 8.26
C LEU A 46 1.14 -4.71 7.04
N LEU A 47 0.90 -5.28 5.85
CA LEU A 47 0.72 -4.50 4.63
C LEU A 47 -0.50 -3.57 4.72
N PHE A 48 -1.60 -4.03 5.32
CA PHE A 48 -2.77 -3.19 5.60
C PHE A 48 -2.40 -1.98 6.48
N TYR A 49 -1.71 -2.22 7.59
CA TYR A 49 -1.28 -1.13 8.49
C TYR A 49 -0.37 -0.13 7.77
N GLN A 50 0.60 -0.61 6.99
CA GLN A 50 1.50 0.25 6.25
C GLN A 50 0.78 1.07 5.17
N THR A 51 -0.20 0.46 4.50
CA THR A 51 -1.08 1.16 3.56
C THR A 51 -1.80 2.33 4.24
N CYS A 52 -2.31 2.12 5.46
CA CYS A 52 -2.91 3.21 6.25
C CYS A 52 -1.90 4.33 6.59
N VAL A 53 -0.66 3.98 6.94
CA VAL A 53 0.41 4.96 7.20
C VAL A 53 0.73 5.77 5.95
N LEU A 54 0.88 5.11 4.81
CA LEU A 54 1.15 5.76 3.52
C LEU A 54 -0.01 6.65 3.06
N ALA A 55 -1.25 6.23 3.31
CA ALA A 55 -2.44 7.01 3.04
C ALA A 55 -2.50 8.27 3.92
N THR A 56 -2.20 8.14 5.21
CA THR A 56 -2.12 9.27 6.16
C THR A 56 -1.09 10.31 5.75
N ARG A 57 -0.03 9.89 5.05
CA ARG A 57 1.05 10.76 4.57
C ARG A 57 0.81 11.30 3.15
N ASP A 58 -0.32 10.99 2.51
CA ASP A 58 -0.68 11.35 1.12
C ASP A 58 0.19 10.72 0.02
N PHE A 59 0.89 9.62 0.30
CA PHE A 59 1.59 8.86 -0.75
C PHE A 59 0.62 8.01 -1.57
N VAL A 60 -0.42 7.48 -0.94
CA VAL A 60 -1.42 6.61 -1.58
C VAL A 60 -2.82 7.14 -1.26
N LYS A 61 -3.74 7.06 -2.21
CA LYS A 61 -5.18 7.26 -1.96
C LYS A 61 -5.87 5.91 -1.91
N VAL A 62 -6.72 5.73 -0.92
CA VAL A 62 -7.41 4.46 -0.69
C VAL A 62 -8.92 4.67 -0.84
N LYS A 63 -9.60 3.74 -1.50
CA LYS A 63 -11.05 3.72 -1.66
C LYS A 63 -11.60 2.34 -1.33
N GLN A 64 -12.57 2.29 -0.42
CA GLN A 64 -13.37 1.10 -0.15
C GLN A 64 -14.84 1.46 -0.42
N ASN A 65 -15.51 0.68 -1.28
CA ASN A 65 -16.86 1.01 -1.72
C ASN A 65 -17.93 0.59 -0.70
N ALA A 66 -17.71 -0.50 0.04
CA ALA A 66 -18.60 -0.97 1.11
C ALA A 66 -17.80 -1.68 2.21
N PRO A 67 -18.34 -1.88 3.43
CA PRO A 67 -17.63 -2.55 4.51
C PRO A 67 -17.17 -3.95 4.11
N TYR A 68 -15.91 -4.29 4.42
CA TYR A 68 -15.27 -5.58 4.12
C TYR A 68 -15.10 -5.91 2.63
N GLU A 69 -15.45 -4.99 1.73
CA GLU A 69 -15.12 -5.10 0.32
C GLU A 69 -13.65 -4.80 0.06
N ASP A 70 -13.25 -5.04 -1.18
CA ASP A 70 -11.90 -4.77 -1.65
C ASP A 70 -11.49 -3.30 -1.44
N ILE A 71 -10.22 -3.15 -1.12
CA ILE A 71 -9.59 -1.87 -0.82
C ILE A 71 -8.72 -1.50 -2.01
N LEU A 72 -9.18 -0.51 -2.76
CA LEU A 72 -8.50 -0.02 -3.95
C LEU A 72 -7.51 1.08 -3.57
N MET A 73 -6.28 0.97 -4.06
CA MET A 73 -5.17 1.87 -3.83
C MET A 73 -4.83 2.58 -5.14
N THR A 74 -4.62 3.89 -5.06
CA THR A 74 -4.29 4.75 -6.20
C THR A 74 -3.18 5.73 -5.81
N ARG A 75 -2.58 6.40 -6.80
CA ARG A 75 -1.53 7.39 -6.52
C ARG A 75 -2.03 8.56 -5.67
N GLY A 76 -1.31 8.82 -4.59
CA GLY A 76 -1.43 10.07 -3.84
C GLY A 76 -0.60 11.20 -4.45
N PRO A 77 -0.85 12.46 -4.07
CA PRO A 77 -0.15 13.62 -4.62
C PRO A 77 1.35 13.68 -4.28
N LYS A 78 1.81 12.97 -3.25
CA LYS A 78 3.23 12.91 -2.86
C LYS A 78 3.96 11.67 -3.39
N MET A 79 3.27 10.82 -4.17
CA MET A 79 3.87 9.64 -4.80
C MET A 79 4.90 10.05 -5.83
#